data_AF-A0A1F9B9H1-F1
#
_entry.id   AF-A0A1F9B9H1-F1
#
_cell.length_a   1.000
_cell.length_b   1.000
_cell.length_c   1.000
_cell.angle_alpha   90.00
_cell.angle_beta   90.00
_cell.angle_gamma   90.00
#
_symmetry.space_group_name_H-M   'P 1'
#
loop_
_entity.id
_entity.type
_entity.pdbx_description
1 polymer ?
#
loop_
_entity_poly.entity_id
_entity_poly.type
_entity_poly.pdbx_seq_one_letter_code
_entity_poly.pdbx_strand_id
1 'polypeptide(L)'
;MAQIEQPQNAIQRSVSEYYIDLEGKKQPRASGTDFNTLSLRHVEVILNLPGFQENKELVAWIGGFSRMYYKQGEYAKAQQYLKWSLKRMPALEPYIFYYIRVCEHVLSIPLTNEEAQYETKLTRYWALPKWLRWTMPSFKYHMRCKWCGRYTRYIHPDVPTFGINTLANACLCCGRMYPMPSWLWDSPDGRAYSYYRMSFSGDDFYVEFERDYDPKTLCQHRRR
;
A
#
# COMPACT_ATOMS: atom_id res chain seq x y z
N MET A 1 -9.01 28.97 15.45
CA MET A 1 -8.70 28.11 14.29
C MET A 1 -7.23 27.74 14.40
N ALA A 2 -6.91 26.48 14.67
CA ALA A 2 -5.52 26.05 14.79
C ALA A 2 -4.85 26.13 13.42
N GLN A 3 -3.75 26.88 13.32
CA GLN A 3 -2.89 26.87 12.14
C GLN A 3 -2.29 25.48 12.02
N ILE A 4 -2.64 24.77 10.95
CA ILE A 4 -2.00 23.52 10.58
C ILE A 4 -0.59 23.93 10.13
N GLU A 5 0.41 23.66 10.97
CA GLU A 5 1.82 23.80 10.60
C GLU A 5 2.04 23.03 9.29
N GLN A 6 2.40 23.75 8.22
CA GLN A 6 2.79 23.10 6.98
C GLN A 6 4.05 22.26 7.27
N PRO A 7 4.05 20.96 6.93
CA PRO A 7 5.20 20.12 7.21
C PRO A 7 6.42 20.69 6.48
N GLN A 8 7.52 20.81 7.22
CA GLN A 8 8.87 21.04 6.69
C GLN A 8 9.04 20.28 5.37
N ASN A 9 9.44 20.98 4.30
CA ASN A 9 9.64 20.49 2.94
C ASN A 9 9.89 18.97 2.90
N ALA A 10 8.82 18.20 2.70
CA ALA A 10 8.93 16.75 2.64
C ALA A 10 9.92 16.43 1.51
N ILE A 11 10.92 15.59 1.80
CA ILE A 11 11.89 15.17 0.78
C ILE A 11 11.10 14.48 -0.33
N GLN A 12 10.96 15.17 -1.47
CA GLN A 12 10.35 14.61 -2.66
C GLN A 12 11.29 13.55 -3.23
N ARG A 13 10.79 12.34 -3.41
CA ARG A 13 11.57 11.23 -3.98
C ARG A 13 11.45 11.26 -5.49
N SER A 14 12.57 11.17 -6.20
CA SER A 14 12.56 11.18 -7.66
C SER A 14 11.79 9.96 -8.21
N VAL A 15 10.86 10.20 -9.15
CA VAL A 15 10.20 9.13 -9.90
C VAL A 15 10.10 9.52 -11.37
N SER A 16 10.51 8.63 -12.27
CA SER A 16 10.51 8.89 -13.71
C SER A 16 9.29 8.25 -14.37
N GLU A 17 8.87 8.80 -15.52
CA GLU A 17 7.91 8.19 -16.46
C GLU A 17 8.43 6.86 -17.06
N TYR A 18 9.70 6.54 -16.82
CA TYR A 18 10.35 5.29 -17.21
C TYR A 18 10.89 4.53 -16.00
N TYR A 19 11.19 3.25 -16.22
CA TYR A 19 11.99 2.42 -15.33
C TYR A 19 13.09 1.70 -16.10
N ILE A 20 14.08 1.18 -15.39
CA ILE A 20 15.11 0.30 -15.95
C ILE A 20 14.71 -1.14 -15.62
N ASP A 21 14.57 -2.00 -16.63
CA ASP A 21 14.30 -3.42 -16.44
C ASP A 21 15.56 -4.21 -16.03
N LEU A 22 15.38 -5.52 -15.82
CA LEU A 22 16.46 -6.43 -15.39
C LEU A 22 17.60 -6.50 -16.43
N GLU A 23 17.29 -6.22 -17.69
CA GLU A 23 18.24 -6.19 -18.80
C GLU A 23 18.92 -4.81 -18.95
N GLY A 24 18.66 -3.86 -18.05
CA GLY A 24 19.21 -2.51 -18.09
C GLY A 24 18.54 -1.61 -19.12
N LYS A 25 17.42 -2.01 -19.72
CA LYS A 25 16.71 -1.25 -20.76
C LYS A 25 15.68 -0.33 -20.14
N LYS A 26 15.57 0.86 -20.73
CA LYS A 26 14.59 1.87 -20.36
C LYS A 26 13.21 1.49 -20.89
N GLN A 27 12.26 1.27 -20.01
CA GLN A 27 10.88 0.88 -20.31
C GLN A 27 9.89 1.95 -19.85
N PRO A 28 8.81 2.22 -20.60
CA PRO A 28 7.78 3.16 -20.18
C PRO A 28 6.97 2.61 -19.01
N ARG A 29 6.68 3.46 -18.03
CA ARG A 29 5.67 3.16 -17.02
C ARG A 29 4.28 3.15 -17.65
N ALA A 30 3.33 2.47 -17.00
CA ALA A 30 1.96 2.23 -17.45
C ALA A 30 1.78 1.27 -18.65
N SER A 31 2.84 0.53 -19.05
CA SER A 31 2.73 -0.53 -20.06
C SER A 31 2.25 -1.87 -19.47
N GLY A 32 1.86 -2.82 -20.33
CA GLY A 32 1.59 -4.20 -19.90
C GLY A 32 2.82 -4.88 -19.30
N THR A 33 4.00 -4.59 -19.83
CA THR A 33 5.29 -5.05 -19.29
C THR A 33 5.57 -4.47 -17.91
N ASP A 34 5.25 -3.19 -17.71
CA ASP A 34 5.39 -2.50 -16.42
C ASP A 34 4.59 -3.25 -15.34
N PHE A 35 3.32 -3.56 -15.62
CA PHE A 35 2.43 -4.29 -14.71
C PHE A 35 3.03 -5.62 -14.22
N ASN A 36 3.56 -6.43 -15.15
CA ASN A 36 4.13 -7.75 -14.83
C ASN A 36 5.42 -7.67 -14.00
N THR A 37 6.13 -6.54 -14.04
CA THR A 37 7.44 -6.37 -13.38
C THR A 37 7.37 -5.55 -12.09
N LEU A 38 6.23 -4.93 -11.75
CA LEU A 38 6.04 -4.12 -10.53
C LEU A 38 6.51 -4.84 -9.26
N SER A 39 6.12 -6.12 -9.11
CA SER A 39 6.39 -6.85 -7.86
C SER A 39 7.85 -7.26 -7.70
N LEU A 40 8.53 -7.45 -8.83
CA LEU A 40 9.94 -7.86 -8.87
C LEU A 40 10.84 -6.66 -8.58
N ARG A 41 10.61 -5.51 -9.25
CA ARG A 41 11.44 -4.31 -9.07
C ARG A 41 11.48 -3.81 -7.64
N HIS A 42 10.33 -3.73 -6.98
CA HIS A 42 10.29 -3.27 -5.60
C HIS A 42 11.08 -4.19 -4.66
N VAL A 43 10.98 -5.51 -4.84
CA VAL A 43 11.71 -6.49 -4.04
C VAL A 43 13.20 -6.44 -4.35
N GLU A 44 13.56 -6.40 -5.63
CA GLU A 44 14.94 -6.39 -6.09
C GLU A 44 15.71 -5.16 -5.61
N VAL A 45 15.12 -3.97 -5.69
CA VAL A 45 15.78 -2.74 -5.22
C VAL A 45 16.10 -2.84 -3.73
N ILE A 46 15.20 -3.43 -2.93
CA ILE A 46 15.44 -3.68 -1.50
C ILE A 46 16.55 -4.73 -1.31
N LEU A 47 16.51 -5.84 -2.07
CA LEU A 47 17.50 -6.92 -1.98
C LEU A 47 18.91 -6.48 -2.38
N ASN A 48 19.03 -5.45 -3.22
CA ASN A 48 20.29 -4.89 -3.70
C ASN A 48 20.83 -3.76 -2.81
N LEU A 49 20.15 -3.41 -1.70
CA LEU A 49 20.71 -2.46 -0.74
C LEU A 49 21.95 -3.05 -0.05
N PRO A 50 23.07 -2.29 0.02
CA PRO A 50 24.29 -2.76 0.68
C PRO A 50 24.03 -3.21 2.12
N GLY A 51 24.41 -4.45 2.45
CA GLY A 51 24.25 -5.01 3.80
C GLY A 51 22.87 -5.63 4.07
N PHE A 52 21.94 -5.65 3.11
CA PHE A 52 20.57 -6.15 3.35
C PHE A 52 20.55 -7.68 3.46
N GLN A 53 21.18 -8.38 2.53
CA GLN A 53 21.12 -9.85 2.46
C GLN A 53 21.92 -10.52 3.59
N GLU A 54 22.94 -9.84 4.10
CA GLU A 54 23.76 -10.27 5.23
C GLU A 54 22.97 -10.20 6.55
N ASN A 55 21.90 -9.39 6.59
CA ASN A 55 21.07 -9.20 7.77
C ASN A 55 19.81 -10.10 7.73
N LYS A 56 19.97 -11.36 8.15
CA LYS A 56 18.90 -12.38 8.16
C LYS A 56 17.61 -11.93 8.85
N GLU A 57 17.74 -11.16 9.93
CA GLU A 57 16.60 -10.63 10.68
C GLU A 57 15.84 -9.59 9.86
N LEU A 58 16.55 -8.66 9.23
CA LEU A 58 15.96 -7.65 8.34
C LEU A 58 15.27 -8.29 7.13
N VAL A 59 15.87 -9.32 6.54
CA VAL A 59 15.27 -10.13 5.46
C VAL A 59 13.95 -10.74 5.92
N ALA A 60 13.90 -11.32 7.12
CA ALA A 60 12.66 -11.90 7.67
C ALA A 60 11.60 -10.82 7.95
N TRP A 61 12.00 -9.68 8.50
CA TRP A 61 11.09 -8.57 8.82
C TRP A 61 10.45 -7.95 7.58
N ILE A 62 11.24 -7.61 6.55
CA ILE A 62 10.75 -6.98 5.32
C ILE A 62 10.14 -8.02 4.37
N GLY A 63 10.87 -9.09 4.07
CA GLY A 63 10.46 -10.09 3.08
C GLY A 63 9.32 -11.00 3.54
N GLY A 64 9.20 -11.22 4.85
CA GLY A 64 8.20 -12.10 5.46
C GLY A 64 7.14 -11.35 6.25
N PHE A 65 7.49 -10.91 7.46
CA PHE A 65 6.49 -10.51 8.47
C PHE A 65 5.72 -9.25 8.12
N SER A 66 6.39 -8.13 7.85
CA SER A 66 5.72 -6.86 7.54
C SER A 66 4.82 -6.99 6.31
N ARG A 67 5.32 -7.63 5.25
CA ARG A 67 4.56 -7.92 4.02
C ARG A 67 3.32 -8.76 4.28
N MET A 68 3.45 -9.83 5.06
CA MET A 68 2.33 -10.71 5.41
C MET A 68 1.27 -9.95 6.22
N TYR A 69 1.68 -9.28 7.30
CA TYR A 69 0.76 -8.56 8.18
C TYR A 69 0.08 -7.39 7.46
N TYR A 70 0.80 -6.65 6.62
CA TYR A 70 0.24 -5.56 5.84
C TYR A 70 -0.88 -6.05 4.90
N LYS A 71 -0.62 -7.13 4.15
CA LYS A 71 -1.63 -7.76 3.26
C LYS A 71 -2.85 -8.31 3.99
N GLN A 72 -2.71 -8.66 5.27
CA GLN A 72 -3.80 -9.17 6.12
C GLN A 72 -4.55 -8.05 6.85
N GLY A 73 -4.13 -6.79 6.69
CA GLY A 73 -4.70 -5.66 7.42
C GLY A 73 -4.31 -5.62 8.89
N GLU A 74 -3.27 -6.37 9.31
CA GLU A 74 -2.72 -6.33 10.67
C GLU A 74 -1.73 -5.15 10.80
N TYR A 75 -2.26 -3.93 10.65
CA TYR A 75 -1.46 -2.70 10.52
C TYR A 75 -0.52 -2.44 11.70
N ALA A 76 -0.92 -2.77 12.94
CA ALA A 76 -0.07 -2.59 14.11
C ALA A 76 1.22 -3.45 14.04
N LYS A 77 1.07 -4.73 13.69
CA LYS A 77 2.23 -5.63 13.54
C LYS A 77 3.08 -5.25 12.33
N ALA A 78 2.44 -4.91 11.21
CA ALA A 78 3.15 -4.44 10.02
C ALA A 78 3.99 -3.19 10.34
N GLN A 79 3.41 -2.19 11.00
CA GLN A 79 4.08 -0.97 11.42
C GLN A 79 5.29 -1.25 12.31
N GLN A 80 5.14 -2.16 13.29
CA GLN A 80 6.23 -2.53 14.19
C GLN A 80 7.44 -3.06 13.42
N TYR A 81 7.24 -4.05 12.55
CA TYR A 81 8.33 -4.61 11.74
C TYR A 81 8.91 -3.59 10.76
N LEU A 82 8.08 -2.73 10.15
CA LEU A 82 8.55 -1.66 9.28
C LEU A 82 9.43 -0.65 10.02
N LYS A 83 9.02 -0.22 11.22
CA LYS A 83 9.79 0.72 12.06
C LYS A 83 11.09 0.10 12.57
N TRP A 84 11.07 -1.17 12.96
CA TRP A 84 12.29 -1.90 13.34
C TRP A 84 13.25 -2.03 12.16
N SER A 85 12.73 -2.34 10.98
CA SER A 85 13.53 -2.42 9.75
C SER A 85 14.16 -1.08 9.40
N LEU A 86 13.39 0.00 9.47
CA LEU A 86 13.88 1.36 9.20
C LEU A 86 14.94 1.81 10.21
N LYS A 87 14.75 1.49 11.50
CA LYS A 87 15.75 1.75 12.54
C LYS A 87 17.05 0.99 12.28
N ARG A 88 16.95 -0.24 11.76
CA ARG A 88 18.10 -1.10 11.46
C ARG A 88 18.83 -0.69 10.18
N MET A 89 18.09 -0.26 9.16
CA MET A 89 18.61 0.17 7.87
C MET A 89 17.83 1.39 7.38
N PRO A 90 18.29 2.63 7.70
CA PRO A 90 17.64 3.85 7.25
C PRO A 90 17.51 3.99 5.72
N ALA A 91 18.39 3.33 4.95
CA ALA A 91 18.32 3.30 3.48
C ALA A 91 17.04 2.65 2.92
N LEU A 92 16.26 1.95 3.76
CA LEU A 92 14.95 1.42 3.37
C LEU A 92 13.87 2.50 3.22
N GLU A 93 14.06 3.67 3.82
CA GLU A 93 13.06 4.75 3.90
C GLU A 93 12.34 4.98 2.57
N PRO A 94 13.05 5.20 1.44
CA PRO A 94 12.39 5.57 0.19
C PRO A 94 11.45 4.49 -0.36
N TYR A 95 11.65 3.25 0.08
CA TYR A 95 10.91 2.08 -0.39
C TYR A 95 9.75 1.70 0.51
N ILE A 96 9.80 2.06 1.81
CA ILE A 96 8.82 1.57 2.79
C ILE A 96 8.05 2.64 3.54
N PHE A 97 8.39 3.93 3.40
CA PHE A 97 7.76 5.02 4.14
C PHE A 97 6.24 5.06 3.96
N TYR A 98 5.75 4.76 2.76
CA TYR A 98 4.32 4.82 2.47
C TYR A 98 3.54 3.73 3.20
N TYR A 99 4.08 2.51 3.33
CA TYR A 99 3.44 1.46 4.13
C TYR A 99 3.34 1.87 5.61
N ILE A 100 4.39 2.53 6.15
CA ILE A 100 4.37 3.04 7.52
C ILE A 100 3.27 4.09 7.67
N ARG A 101 3.18 5.04 6.72
CA ARG A 101 2.15 6.08 6.73
C ARG A 101 0.74 5.49 6.68
N VAL A 102 0.48 4.51 5.81
CA VAL A 102 -0.82 3.83 5.74
C VAL A 102 -1.15 3.19 7.09
N CYS A 103 -0.19 2.49 7.70
CA CYS A 103 -0.41 1.88 9.01
C CYS A 103 -0.73 2.95 10.07
N GLU A 104 0.04 4.03 10.12
CA GLU A 104 -0.18 5.15 11.06
C GLU A 104 -1.55 5.77 10.89
N HIS A 105 -1.92 6.06 9.65
CA HIS A 105 -3.21 6.63 9.31
C HIS A 105 -4.35 5.72 9.78
N VAL A 106 -4.34 4.45 9.37
CA VAL A 106 -5.41 3.50 9.76
C VAL A 106 -5.49 3.34 11.27
N LEU A 107 -4.36 3.21 11.96
CA LEU A 107 -4.33 3.06 13.42
C LEU A 107 -4.79 4.31 14.17
N SER A 108 -4.64 5.50 13.58
CA SER A 108 -5.12 6.75 14.17
C SER A 108 -6.65 6.90 14.15
N ILE A 109 -7.34 6.15 13.28
CA ILE A 109 -8.80 6.21 13.18
C ILE A 109 -9.41 5.32 14.26
N PRO A 110 -10.19 5.88 15.22
CA PRO A 110 -10.81 5.10 16.28
C PRO A 110 -11.90 4.19 15.72
N LEU A 111 -11.95 2.97 16.25
CA LEU A 111 -12.99 2.00 15.92
C LEU A 111 -14.32 2.43 16.50
N THR A 112 -15.40 2.23 15.74
CA THR A 112 -16.75 2.23 16.35
C THR A 112 -16.93 1.00 17.24
N ASN A 113 -17.97 1.00 18.07
CA ASN A 113 -18.31 -0.17 18.90
C ASN A 113 -18.53 -1.44 18.05
N GLU A 114 -19.17 -1.30 16.88
CA GLU A 114 -19.39 -2.41 15.95
C GLU A 114 -18.09 -2.92 15.35
N GLU A 115 -17.18 -2.01 14.96
CA GLU A 115 -15.86 -2.36 14.43
C GLU A 115 -14.98 -3.04 15.49
N ALA A 116 -15.03 -2.61 16.75
CA ALA A 116 -14.32 -3.25 17.85
C ALA A 116 -14.84 -4.68 18.14
N GLN A 117 -16.17 -4.87 18.09
CA GLN A 117 -16.76 -6.21 18.16
C GLN A 117 -16.35 -7.07 16.97
N TYR A 118 -16.27 -6.48 15.77
CA TYR A 118 -15.78 -7.16 14.58
C TYR A 118 -14.32 -7.59 14.71
N GLU A 119 -13.43 -6.72 15.20
CA GLU A 119 -12.03 -7.06 15.47
C GLU A 119 -11.91 -8.25 16.41
N THR A 120 -12.70 -8.27 17.49
CA THR A 120 -12.73 -9.41 18.43
C THR A 120 -13.13 -10.71 17.73
N LYS A 121 -14.16 -10.67 16.86
CA LYS A 121 -14.57 -11.83 16.06
C LYS A 121 -13.48 -12.26 15.06
N LEU A 122 -12.82 -11.30 14.44
CA LEU A 122 -11.74 -11.54 13.49
C LEU A 122 -10.52 -12.19 14.15
N THR A 123 -10.12 -11.73 15.34
CA THR A 123 -9.05 -12.35 16.13
C THR A 123 -9.38 -13.80 16.47
N ARG A 124 -10.62 -14.09 16.89
CA ARG A 124 -11.07 -15.46 17.16
C ARG A 124 -11.03 -16.32 15.90
N TYR A 125 -11.47 -15.79 14.76
CA TYR A 125 -11.42 -16.48 13.47
C TYR A 125 -9.97 -16.85 13.07
N TRP A 126 -9.01 -15.95 13.25
CA TRP A 126 -7.60 -16.23 12.95
C TRP A 126 -6.95 -17.21 13.92
N ALA A 127 -7.36 -17.20 15.19
CA ALA A 127 -6.89 -18.14 16.21
C ALA A 127 -7.35 -19.59 15.94
N LEU A 128 -8.43 -19.79 15.16
CA LEU A 128 -8.84 -21.13 14.76
C LEU A 128 -7.82 -21.75 13.78
N PRO A 129 -7.46 -23.04 13.98
CA PRO A 129 -6.81 -23.84 12.96
C PRO A 129 -7.51 -23.69 11.60
N LYS A 130 -6.76 -23.72 10.49
CA LYS A 130 -7.34 -23.53 9.13
C LYS A 130 -8.51 -24.49 8.87
N TRP A 131 -8.37 -25.74 9.29
CA TRP A 131 -9.41 -26.76 9.18
C TRP A 131 -10.58 -26.53 10.14
N LEU A 132 -10.56 -25.61 11.10
CA LEU A 132 -11.75 -25.28 11.90
C LEU A 132 -12.49 -24.05 11.36
N ARG A 133 -11.86 -23.26 10.49
CA ARG A 133 -12.48 -22.05 9.93
C ARG A 133 -13.69 -22.34 9.05
N TRP A 134 -13.80 -23.55 8.46
CA TRP A 134 -14.99 -23.94 7.70
C TRP A 134 -16.25 -24.07 8.57
N THR A 135 -16.10 -24.19 9.90
CA THR A 135 -17.24 -24.21 10.84
C THR A 135 -17.86 -22.81 11.03
N MET A 136 -17.27 -21.76 10.45
CA MET A 136 -17.80 -20.39 10.45
C MET A 136 -18.20 -19.93 9.03
N PRO A 137 -19.14 -20.61 8.35
CA PRO A 137 -19.47 -20.32 6.95
C PRO A 137 -20.08 -18.92 6.73
N SER A 138 -20.62 -18.31 7.79
CA SER A 138 -21.21 -16.96 7.75
C SER A 138 -20.20 -15.84 8.04
N PHE A 139 -18.93 -16.15 8.28
CA PHE A 139 -17.93 -15.13 8.58
C PHE A 139 -17.59 -14.29 7.34
N LYS A 140 -18.10 -13.06 7.31
CA LYS A 140 -17.78 -12.09 6.25
C LYS A 140 -16.47 -11.40 6.56
N TYR A 141 -15.44 -11.67 5.76
CA TYR A 141 -14.15 -11.02 5.88
C TYR A 141 -14.20 -9.58 5.37
N HIS A 142 -13.88 -8.66 6.27
CA HIS A 142 -13.74 -7.24 6.04
C HIS A 142 -12.35 -6.81 6.49
N MET A 143 -11.84 -5.77 5.86
CA MET A 143 -10.54 -5.21 6.16
C MET A 143 -10.66 -3.69 6.24
N ARG A 144 -9.84 -3.07 7.09
CA ARG A 144 -9.81 -1.61 7.19
C ARG A 144 -9.24 -1.02 5.90
N CYS A 145 -9.97 -0.10 5.31
CA CYS A 145 -9.58 0.65 4.11
C CYS A 145 -8.32 1.47 4.39
N LYS A 146 -7.31 1.39 3.53
CA LYS A 146 -6.06 2.16 3.67
C LYS A 146 -6.27 3.68 3.62
N TRP A 147 -7.39 4.13 3.06
CA TRP A 147 -7.70 5.55 2.89
C TRP A 147 -8.51 6.17 4.03
N CYS A 148 -9.52 5.48 4.55
CA CYS A 148 -10.39 6.04 5.60
C CYS A 148 -10.32 5.30 6.94
N GLY A 149 -9.56 4.21 7.01
CA GLY A 149 -9.43 3.39 8.22
C GLY A 149 -10.69 2.63 8.63
N ARG A 150 -11.80 2.72 7.88
CA ARG A 150 -13.05 2.00 8.19
C ARG A 150 -13.07 0.60 7.58
N TYR A 151 -13.75 -0.32 8.24
CA TYR A 151 -13.95 -1.66 7.70
C TYR A 151 -14.80 -1.64 6.44
N THR A 152 -14.29 -2.26 5.37
CA THR A 152 -14.99 -2.48 4.11
C THR A 152 -14.84 -3.94 3.69
N ARG A 153 -15.69 -4.41 2.79
CA ARG A 153 -15.57 -5.76 2.23
C ARG A 153 -14.17 -5.95 1.65
N TYR A 154 -13.56 -7.12 1.86
CA TYR A 154 -12.32 -7.45 1.18
C TYR A 154 -12.54 -7.54 -0.33
N ILE A 155 -11.73 -6.78 -1.07
CA ILE A 155 -11.71 -6.77 -2.53
C ILE A 155 -10.28 -7.02 -2.95
N HIS A 156 -10.00 -8.14 -3.63
CA HIS A 156 -8.62 -8.44 -4.02
C HIS A 156 -8.05 -7.25 -4.81
N PRO A 157 -6.85 -6.75 -4.49
CA PRO A 157 -6.35 -5.51 -5.10
C PRO A 157 -6.17 -5.63 -6.62
N ASP A 158 -6.00 -6.85 -7.12
CA ASP A 158 -5.89 -7.14 -8.56
C ASP A 158 -7.25 -7.35 -9.24
N VAL A 159 -8.39 -7.16 -8.54
CA VAL A 159 -9.69 -7.10 -9.22
C VAL A 159 -9.69 -5.89 -10.16
N PRO A 160 -9.83 -6.10 -11.48
CA PRO A 160 -9.78 -5.01 -12.44
C PRO A 160 -10.94 -4.05 -12.25
N THR A 161 -10.68 -2.76 -12.46
CA THR A 161 -11.67 -1.68 -12.48
C THR A 161 -11.91 -1.20 -13.90
N PHE A 162 -12.18 -2.12 -14.82
CA PHE A 162 -12.50 -1.78 -16.21
C PHE A 162 -14.01 -1.92 -16.47
N GLY A 163 -14.59 -0.96 -17.20
CA GLY A 163 -15.99 -1.00 -17.65
C GLY A 163 -16.98 -0.22 -16.76
N ILE A 164 -18.25 -0.62 -16.80
CA ILE A 164 -19.40 0.15 -16.26
C ILE A 164 -19.42 0.19 -14.73
N ASN A 165 -18.68 -0.69 -14.05
CA ASN A 165 -18.68 -0.79 -12.59
C ASN A 165 -17.33 -0.38 -11.97
N THR A 166 -16.94 0.88 -12.16
CA THR A 166 -15.77 1.48 -11.51
C THR A 166 -15.81 1.43 -9.98
N LEU A 167 -17.01 1.24 -9.41
CA LEU A 167 -17.23 1.09 -7.96
C LEU A 167 -16.99 -0.32 -7.44
N ALA A 168 -16.79 -1.32 -8.30
CA ALA A 168 -16.57 -2.71 -7.87
C ALA A 168 -15.30 -2.90 -7.02
N ASN A 169 -14.33 -1.98 -7.14
CA ASN A 169 -13.11 -1.94 -6.31
C ASN A 169 -13.03 -0.65 -5.47
N ALA A 170 -14.16 -0.17 -4.96
CA ALA A 170 -14.22 1.00 -4.10
C ALA A 170 -14.49 0.63 -2.63
N CYS A 171 -14.00 1.45 -1.71
CA CYS A 171 -14.39 1.38 -0.30
C CYS A 171 -15.88 1.68 -0.14
N LEU A 172 -16.62 0.85 0.59
CA LEU A 172 -18.04 1.10 0.88
C LEU A 172 -18.27 2.35 1.75
N CYS A 173 -17.25 2.81 2.48
CA CYS A 173 -17.37 3.96 3.38
C CYS A 173 -16.96 5.29 2.71
N CYS A 174 -15.83 5.32 2.00
CA CYS A 174 -15.30 6.55 1.42
C CYS A 174 -15.32 6.61 -0.11
N GLY A 175 -15.77 5.54 -0.80
CA GLY A 175 -15.85 5.49 -2.26
C GLY A 175 -14.49 5.43 -2.99
N ARG A 176 -13.36 5.61 -2.29
CA ARG A 176 -12.04 5.56 -2.93
C ARG A 176 -11.71 4.15 -3.44
N MET A 177 -11.13 4.11 -4.64
CA MET A 177 -10.74 2.87 -5.32
C MET A 177 -9.52 2.20 -4.65
N TYR A 178 -9.36 0.91 -4.88
CA TYR A 178 -8.27 0.07 -4.38
C TYR A 178 -8.06 0.20 -2.86
N PRO A 179 -9.10 -0.02 -2.04
CA PRO A 179 -9.03 0.22 -0.60
C PRO A 179 -8.12 -0.76 0.15
N MET A 180 -7.82 -1.91 -0.45
CA MET A 180 -7.04 -2.95 0.20
C MET A 180 -5.53 -2.61 0.19
N PRO A 181 -4.83 -2.88 1.31
CA PRO A 181 -3.38 -2.81 1.37
C PRO A 181 -2.77 -3.83 0.41
N SER A 182 -1.81 -3.40 -0.39
CA SER A 182 -1.04 -4.28 -1.26
C SER A 182 0.41 -3.89 -1.24
N TRP A 183 1.27 -4.84 -0.88
CA TRP A 183 2.71 -4.66 -0.97
C TRP A 183 3.16 -4.28 -2.39
N LEU A 184 2.41 -4.71 -3.40
CA LEU A 184 2.67 -4.36 -4.79
C LEU A 184 2.25 -2.92 -5.11
N TRP A 185 0.95 -2.64 -4.97
CA TRP A 185 0.36 -1.37 -5.41
C TRP A 185 0.76 -0.18 -4.54
N ASP A 186 1.08 -0.43 -3.28
CA ASP A 186 1.51 0.60 -2.33
C ASP A 186 3.03 0.80 -2.36
N SER A 187 3.78 0.04 -3.18
CA SER A 187 5.20 0.30 -3.43
C SER A 187 5.40 1.59 -4.25
N PRO A 188 6.59 2.21 -4.23
CA PRO A 188 6.88 3.36 -5.09
C PRO A 188 6.57 3.09 -6.57
N ASP A 189 6.97 1.92 -7.10
CA ASP A 189 6.70 1.54 -8.48
C ASP A 189 5.21 1.30 -8.75
N GLY A 190 4.52 0.65 -7.80
CA GLY A 190 3.06 0.43 -7.86
C GLY A 190 2.29 1.75 -7.94
N ARG A 191 2.64 2.70 -7.07
CA ARG A 191 2.04 4.03 -7.06
C ARG A 191 2.40 4.81 -8.33
N ALA A 192 3.64 4.74 -8.80
CA ALA A 192 4.06 5.37 -10.06
C ALA A 192 3.29 4.82 -11.27
N TYR A 193 3.12 3.49 -11.34
CA TYR A 193 2.29 2.84 -12.35
C TYR A 193 0.87 3.42 -12.33
N SER A 194 0.24 3.48 -11.15
CA SER A 194 -1.11 4.00 -11.03
C SER A 194 -1.23 5.47 -11.40
N TYR A 195 -0.23 6.29 -11.06
CA TYR A 195 -0.14 7.71 -11.43
C TYR A 195 -0.08 7.86 -12.94
N TYR A 196 0.91 7.24 -13.60
CA TYR A 196 1.11 7.39 -15.05
C TYR A 196 0.00 6.74 -15.89
N ARG A 197 -0.70 5.72 -15.37
CA ARG A 197 -1.84 5.10 -16.05
C ARG A 197 -3.16 5.83 -15.82
N MET A 198 -3.19 6.84 -14.95
CA MET A 198 -4.43 7.50 -14.55
C MET A 198 -5.47 6.52 -13.96
N SER A 199 -5.02 5.64 -13.04
CA SER A 199 -5.86 4.51 -12.57
C SER A 199 -6.97 4.91 -11.58
N PHE A 200 -6.98 6.15 -11.08
CA PHE A 200 -7.94 6.63 -10.09
C PHE A 200 -8.81 7.74 -10.68
N SER A 201 -10.09 7.75 -10.34
CA SER A 201 -11.03 8.75 -10.83
C SER A 201 -10.99 10.11 -10.11
N GLY A 202 -10.34 10.18 -8.94
CA GLY A 202 -10.27 11.41 -8.13
C GLY A 202 -8.83 11.91 -7.92
N ASP A 203 -8.70 13.21 -7.68
CA ASP A 203 -7.41 13.92 -7.59
C ASP A 203 -6.59 13.58 -6.35
N ASP A 204 -7.28 13.17 -5.30
CA ASP A 204 -6.77 12.75 -4.01
C ASP A 204 -5.49 11.89 -4.06
N PHE A 205 -5.47 10.86 -4.91
CA PHE A 205 -4.32 9.98 -5.07
C PHE A 205 -3.13 10.72 -5.71
N TYR A 206 -3.41 11.55 -6.72
CA TYR A 206 -2.40 12.26 -7.50
C TYR A 206 -1.75 13.36 -6.68
N VAL A 207 -2.56 14.13 -5.94
CA VAL A 207 -2.07 15.14 -4.99
C VAL A 207 -1.20 14.49 -3.91
N GLU A 208 -1.62 13.34 -3.38
CA GLU A 208 -0.82 12.59 -2.42
C GLU A 208 0.49 12.08 -3.04
N PHE A 209 0.47 11.61 -4.29
CA PHE A 209 1.65 11.14 -4.99
C PHE A 209 2.64 12.27 -5.30
N GLU A 210 2.18 13.41 -5.80
CA GLU A 210 2.99 14.60 -6.10
C GLU A 210 3.56 15.27 -4.84
N ARG A 211 2.93 15.06 -3.69
CA ARG A 211 3.50 15.46 -2.39
C ARG A 211 4.71 14.60 -2.01
N ASP A 212 4.65 13.30 -2.31
CA ASP A 212 5.65 12.33 -1.86
C ASP A 212 6.82 12.14 -2.83
N TYR A 213 6.56 12.38 -4.10
CA TYR A 213 7.47 12.17 -5.21
C TYR A 213 7.57 13.43 -6.07
N ASP A 214 8.63 13.53 -6.85
CA ASP A 214 8.79 14.53 -7.91
C ASP A 214 8.54 13.88 -9.28
N PRO A 215 7.27 13.61 -9.65
CA PRO A 215 6.97 13.09 -10.97
C PRO A 215 7.05 14.20 -12.00
N LYS A 216 7.47 13.84 -13.21
CA LYS A 216 7.17 14.68 -14.38
C LYS A 216 5.65 14.81 -14.52
N THR A 217 5.14 16.01 -14.31
CA THR A 217 3.70 16.31 -14.41
C THR A 217 3.17 15.85 -15.76
N LEU A 218 2.12 15.03 -15.72
CA LEU A 218 1.33 14.76 -16.92
C LEU A 218 0.66 16.08 -17.32
N CYS A 219 0.88 16.56 -18.55
CA CYS A 219 0.31 17.80 -19.10
C CYS A 219 -1.23 17.91 -19.03
N GLN A 220 -1.94 16.91 -18.48
CA GLN A 220 -3.38 16.75 -18.55
C GLN A 220 -4.13 16.93 -17.22
N HIS A 221 -3.46 16.93 -16.05
CA HIS A 221 -4.15 17.17 -14.77
C HIS A 221 -4.63 18.62 -14.58
N ARG A 222 -4.15 19.58 -15.37
CA ARG A 222 -4.53 21.00 -15.26
C ARG A 222 -5.73 21.42 -16.11
N ARG A 223 -6.41 20.52 -16.81
CA ARG A 223 -7.53 20.90 -17.68
C ARG A 223 -8.67 19.89 -17.65
N ARG A 224 -9.50 19.95 -16.62
CA ARG A 224 -10.95 19.79 -16.70
C ARG A 224 -11.61 20.31 -15.43
#